data_AF-A0A955BEJ4-F1
#
_entry.id   AF-A0A955BEJ4-F1
#
_cell.length_a   1.000
_cell.length_b   1.000
_cell.length_c   1.000
_cell.angle_alpha   90.00
_cell.angle_beta   90.00
_cell.angle_gamma   90.00
#
_symmetry.space_group_name_H-M   'P 1'
#
loop_
_entity.id
_entity.type
_entity.pdbx_description
1 polymer ?
#
loop_
_entity_poly.entity_id
_entity_poly.type
_entity_poly.pdbx_seq_one_letter_code
_entity_poly.pdbx_strand_id
1 'polypeptide(L)'
;MRNASAIAGVAAVGASFHNLVARCQAGEFRSAKHGYGPLHPVRDESTGLPLLELPEGFRYLSFGWAGDPMSDGRPTPTMHDGMSVIAADEKTITICRNHEVDGDGLPFADAAHSFDPHAAGG
;
A
#
# COMPACT_ATOMS: atom_id res chain seq x y z
N MET A 1 52.92 -32.81 -37.52
CA MET A 1 52.84 -31.98 -36.29
C MET A 1 52.26 -30.62 -36.64
N ARG A 2 51.43 -30.05 -35.76
CA ARG A 2 50.86 -28.67 -35.70
C ARG A 2 49.43 -28.45 -36.25
N ASN A 3 48.49 -28.98 -35.48
CA ASN A 3 47.41 -28.31 -34.73
C ASN A 3 46.56 -27.24 -35.44
N ALA A 4 45.30 -27.61 -35.75
CA ALA A 4 44.19 -26.68 -35.89
C ALA A 4 43.51 -26.52 -34.52
N SER A 5 43.56 -25.32 -33.94
CA SER A 5 42.72 -24.96 -32.78
C SER A 5 41.43 -24.34 -33.28
N ALA A 6 40.32 -25.05 -33.09
CA ALA A 6 38.97 -24.52 -33.30
C ALA A 6 38.63 -23.51 -32.19
N ILE A 7 38.34 -22.27 -32.58
CA ILE A 7 37.60 -21.33 -31.73
C ILE A 7 36.12 -21.70 -31.90
N ALA A 8 35.60 -22.51 -30.98
CA ALA A 8 34.19 -22.83 -30.91
C ALA A 8 33.74 -22.70 -29.46
N GLY A 9 33.36 -21.50 -29.06
CA GLY A 9 33.03 -21.26 -27.66
C GLY A 9 32.38 -19.92 -27.36
N VAL A 10 31.45 -19.42 -28.19
CA VAL A 10 30.61 -18.26 -27.79
C VAL A 10 29.13 -18.37 -28.21
N ALA A 11 28.69 -19.43 -28.90
CA ALA A 11 27.33 -19.45 -29.44
C ALA A 11 26.21 -19.93 -28.47
N ALA A 12 26.55 -20.49 -27.30
CA ALA A 12 25.57 -21.23 -26.50
C ALA A 12 24.74 -20.38 -25.50
N VAL A 13 25.11 -19.12 -25.25
CA VAL A 13 24.40 -18.27 -24.27
C VAL A 13 23.18 -17.54 -24.88
N GLY A 14 23.14 -17.38 -26.21
CA GLY A 14 22.07 -16.63 -26.89
C GLY A 14 20.78 -17.42 -27.15
N ALA A 15 20.84 -18.75 -27.24
CA ALA A 15 19.69 -19.58 -27.59
C ALA A 15 18.65 -19.69 -26.46
N SER A 16 19.10 -19.71 -25.21
CA SER A 16 18.23 -19.85 -24.02
C SER A 16 17.28 -18.67 -23.82
N PHE A 17 17.61 -17.51 -24.39
CA PHE A 17 16.80 -16.30 -24.34
C PHE A 17 16.07 -16.02 -25.65
N HIS A 18 16.15 -16.90 -26.67
CA HIS A 18 15.57 -16.63 -27.98
C HIS A 18 14.05 -16.42 -27.91
N ASN A 19 13.34 -17.19 -27.08
CA ASN A 19 11.91 -16.98 -26.84
C ASN A 19 11.59 -15.66 -26.12
N LEU A 20 12.48 -15.18 -25.25
CA LEU A 20 12.32 -13.89 -24.57
C LEU A 20 12.55 -12.73 -25.54
N VAL A 21 13.61 -12.80 -26.34
CA VAL A 21 13.93 -11.80 -27.37
C VAL A 21 12.84 -11.78 -28.45
N ALA A 22 12.35 -12.94 -28.88
CA ALA A 22 11.24 -13.05 -29.82
C ALA A 22 9.94 -12.43 -29.28
N ARG A 23 9.63 -12.62 -27.99
CA ARG A 23 8.48 -11.96 -27.32
C ARG A 23 8.64 -10.43 -27.23
N CYS A 24 9.84 -9.94 -26.91
CA CYS A 24 10.14 -8.51 -26.93
C CYS A 24 10.00 -7.92 -28.34
N GLN A 25 10.51 -8.61 -29.37
CA GLN A 25 10.45 -8.17 -30.76
C GLN A 25 9.04 -8.24 -31.36
N ALA A 26 8.22 -9.21 -30.93
CA ALA A 26 6.83 -9.34 -31.37
C ALA A 26 5.88 -8.31 -30.73
N GLY A 27 6.38 -7.43 -29.83
CA GLY A 27 5.53 -6.47 -29.13
C GLY A 27 4.48 -7.14 -28.25
N GLU A 28 4.68 -8.42 -27.90
CA GLU A 28 3.77 -9.22 -27.07
C GLU A 28 3.88 -8.86 -25.58
N PHE A 29 4.30 -7.64 -25.24
CA PHE A 29 3.71 -6.96 -24.10
C PHE A 29 2.28 -6.61 -24.50
N ARG A 30 1.41 -7.63 -24.52
CA ARG A 30 0.00 -7.39 -24.31
C ARG A 30 -0.03 -6.64 -22.98
N SER A 31 -0.26 -5.32 -23.06
CA SER A 31 -0.79 -4.55 -21.94
C SER A 31 -2.10 -5.24 -21.64
N ALA A 32 -2.01 -6.27 -20.83
CA ALA A 32 -3.17 -6.86 -20.30
C ALA A 32 -3.82 -5.72 -19.53
N LYS A 33 -5.08 -5.48 -19.84
CA LYS A 33 -5.93 -4.54 -19.10
C LYS A 33 -6.16 -5.11 -17.69
N HIS A 34 -5.08 -5.34 -16.96
CA HIS A 34 -5.04 -5.81 -15.60
C HIS A 34 -5.17 -4.58 -14.72
N GLY A 35 -6.41 -4.28 -14.35
CA GLY A 35 -6.78 -3.15 -13.51
C GLY A 35 -8.29 -3.06 -13.45
N TYR A 36 -8.81 -2.41 -12.42
CA TYR A 36 -10.25 -2.25 -12.20
C TYR A 36 -10.93 -1.25 -13.17
N GLY A 37 -10.22 -0.78 -14.21
CA GLY A 37 -10.70 0.25 -15.14
C GLY A 37 -10.14 1.65 -14.83
N PRO A 38 -10.59 2.67 -15.56
CA PRO A 38 -10.19 4.06 -15.30
C PRO A 38 -10.70 4.56 -13.94
N LEU A 39 -9.92 5.41 -13.29
CA LEU A 39 -10.31 6.06 -12.05
C LEU A 39 -11.21 7.28 -12.32
N HIS A 40 -12.12 7.57 -11.41
CA HIS A 40 -12.92 8.79 -11.41
C HIS A 40 -13.21 9.25 -9.99
N PRO A 41 -13.45 10.54 -9.77
CA PRO A 41 -13.83 11.04 -8.45
C PRO A 41 -15.08 10.34 -7.92
N VAL A 42 -14.96 9.70 -6.76
CA VAL A 42 -16.09 9.08 -6.05
C VAL A 42 -16.40 9.94 -4.83
N ARG A 43 -17.69 10.17 -4.54
CA ARG A 43 -18.08 10.92 -3.34
C ARG A 43 -17.91 10.03 -2.11
N ASP A 44 -17.21 10.55 -1.13
CA ASP A 44 -17.16 9.99 0.22
C ASP A 44 -18.57 9.90 0.81
N GLU A 45 -18.95 8.73 1.30
CA GLU A 45 -20.25 8.53 1.95
C GLU A 45 -20.39 9.30 3.27
N SER A 46 -19.28 9.61 3.94
CA SER A 46 -19.27 10.33 5.21
C SER A 46 -19.43 11.85 5.01
N THR A 47 -18.66 12.43 4.08
CA THR A 47 -18.58 13.89 3.90
C THR A 47 -19.28 14.41 2.64
N GLY A 48 -19.59 13.54 1.68
CA GLY A 48 -20.11 13.91 0.36
C GLY A 48 -19.07 14.52 -0.59
N LEU A 49 -17.82 14.67 -0.14
CA LEU A 49 -16.71 15.27 -0.89
C LEU A 49 -15.99 14.23 -1.77
N PRO A 50 -15.50 14.61 -2.97
CA PRO A 50 -14.75 13.71 -3.83
C PRO A 50 -13.26 13.64 -3.43
N LEU A 51 -12.96 12.90 -2.36
CA LEU A 51 -11.61 12.82 -1.79
C LEU A 51 -10.70 11.80 -2.51
N LEU A 52 -11.28 10.73 -3.06
CA LEU A 52 -10.55 9.68 -3.75
C LEU A 52 -11.09 9.47 -5.17
N GLU A 53 -10.18 9.18 -6.10
CA GLU A 53 -10.54 8.65 -7.41
C GLU A 53 -10.48 7.13 -7.38
N LEU A 54 -11.59 6.47 -7.70
CA LEU A 54 -11.72 5.02 -7.66
C LEU A 54 -12.28 4.47 -8.98
N PRO A 55 -12.10 3.18 -9.26
CA PRO A 55 -12.70 2.53 -10.43
C PRO A 55 -14.23 2.43 -10.32
N GLU A 56 -14.87 2.10 -11.44
CA GLU A 56 -16.34 2.00 -11.51
C GLU A 56 -16.89 0.92 -10.57
N GLY A 57 -17.97 1.28 -9.86
CA GLY A 57 -18.62 0.40 -8.88
C GLY A 57 -18.01 0.43 -7.48
N PHE A 58 -16.85 1.07 -7.28
CA PHE A 58 -16.26 1.22 -5.95
C PHE A 58 -16.92 2.37 -5.18
N ARG A 59 -16.97 2.20 -3.86
CA ARG A 59 -17.51 3.16 -2.88
C ARG A 59 -16.60 3.19 -1.67
N TYR A 60 -16.56 4.32 -0.98
CA TYR A 60 -15.77 4.46 0.24
C TYR A 60 -16.44 5.43 1.20
N LEU A 61 -16.10 5.27 2.47
CA LEU A 61 -16.42 6.21 3.53
C LEU A 61 -15.13 6.57 4.28
N SER A 62 -14.95 7.85 4.61
CA SER A 62 -13.85 8.31 5.46
C SER A 62 -14.25 8.30 6.94
N PHE A 63 -13.32 8.06 7.85
CA PHE A 63 -13.57 8.12 9.29
C PHE A 63 -12.29 8.35 10.09
N GLY A 64 -12.44 8.92 11.30
CA GLY A 64 -11.34 9.14 12.24
C GLY A 64 -10.28 10.07 11.67
N TRP A 65 -10.67 11.30 11.32
CA TRP A 65 -9.75 12.30 10.79
C TRP A 65 -8.88 12.86 11.90
N ALA A 66 -7.64 13.25 11.57
CA ALA A 66 -6.75 13.88 12.54
C ALA A 66 -7.42 15.12 13.18
N GLY A 67 -7.40 15.16 14.51
CA GLY A 67 -8.06 16.22 15.29
C GLY A 67 -9.54 15.97 15.61
N ASP A 68 -10.23 15.05 14.94
CA ASP A 68 -11.60 14.68 15.30
C ASP A 68 -11.62 14.02 16.68
N PRO A 69 -12.65 14.30 17.51
CA PRO A 69 -12.78 13.67 18.81
C PRO A 69 -13.02 12.17 18.68
N MET A 70 -12.22 11.39 19.42
CA MET A 70 -12.46 9.97 19.66
C MET A 70 -13.57 9.79 20.72
N SER A 71 -13.98 8.54 20.96
CA SER A 71 -15.03 8.21 21.93
C SER A 71 -14.70 8.58 23.38
N ASP A 72 -13.42 8.73 23.71
CA ASP A 72 -12.92 9.20 25.00
C ASP A 72 -12.74 10.73 25.07
N GLY A 73 -13.09 11.45 23.99
CA GLY A 73 -12.97 12.90 23.87
C GLY A 73 -11.57 13.41 23.53
N ARG A 74 -10.56 12.55 23.45
CA ARG A 74 -9.22 12.94 22.99
C ARG A 74 -9.22 13.11 21.46
N PRO A 75 -8.41 14.02 20.90
CA PRO A 75 -8.31 14.17 19.45
C PRO A 75 -7.64 12.93 18.83
N THR A 76 -8.09 12.53 17.65
CA THR A 76 -7.43 11.52 16.84
C THR A 76 -6.03 12.00 16.47
N PRO A 77 -4.95 11.23 16.71
CA PRO A 77 -3.59 11.67 16.39
C PRO A 77 -3.39 11.88 14.87
N THR A 78 -2.36 12.65 14.50
CA THR A 78 -1.98 12.88 13.11
C THR A 78 -1.18 11.69 12.56
N MET A 79 -0.71 11.79 11.31
CA MET A 79 0.28 10.86 10.72
C MET A 79 -0.14 9.38 10.78
N HIS A 80 -1.39 9.10 10.39
CA HIS A 80 -1.88 7.74 10.22
C HIS A 80 -0.97 6.94 9.27
N ASP A 81 -0.63 5.73 9.66
CA ASP A 81 0.19 4.82 8.87
C ASP A 81 -0.41 3.40 8.87
N GLY A 82 0.38 2.35 9.09
CA GLY A 82 -0.03 0.97 8.94
C GLY A 82 -1.24 0.61 9.80
N MET A 83 -2.15 -0.18 9.24
CA MET A 83 -3.33 -0.64 9.95
C MET A 83 -3.67 -2.10 9.65
N SER A 84 -4.28 -2.77 10.62
CA SER A 84 -4.75 -4.14 10.49
C SER A 84 -6.01 -4.39 11.30
N VAL A 85 -6.86 -5.29 10.81
CA VAL A 85 -7.99 -5.83 11.56
C VAL A 85 -7.45 -6.85 12.56
N ILE A 86 -7.68 -6.62 13.85
CA ILE A 86 -7.24 -7.51 14.94
C ILE A 86 -8.38 -8.34 15.52
N ALA A 87 -9.63 -7.94 15.29
CA ALA A 87 -10.82 -8.71 15.62
C ALA A 87 -11.98 -8.29 14.72
N ALA A 88 -12.89 -9.22 14.45
CA ALA A 88 -14.15 -8.93 13.76
C ALA A 88 -15.24 -9.87 14.28
N ASP A 89 -16.42 -9.32 14.53
CA ASP A 89 -17.67 -10.05 14.75
C ASP A 89 -18.72 -9.61 13.72
N GLU A 90 -19.97 -10.08 13.86
CA GLU A 90 -21.05 -9.77 12.90
C GLU A 90 -21.35 -8.27 12.73
N LYS A 91 -21.02 -7.43 13.73
CA LYS A 91 -21.39 -6.02 13.78
C LYS A 91 -20.20 -5.08 13.96
N THR A 92 -19.08 -5.57 14.44
CA THR A 92 -17.93 -4.76 14.87
C THR A 92 -16.64 -5.26 14.24
N ILE A 93 -15.87 -4.32 13.71
CA ILE A 93 -14.49 -4.56 13.26
C ILE A 93 -13.57 -3.75 14.17
N THR A 94 -12.61 -4.42 14.81
CA THR A 94 -11.57 -3.77 15.59
C THR A 94 -10.30 -3.66 14.74
N ILE A 95 -9.87 -2.42 14.52
CA ILE A 95 -8.68 -2.11 13.73
C ILE A 95 -7.63 -1.54 14.68
N CYS A 96 -6.42 -2.09 14.62
CA CYS A 96 -5.23 -1.44 15.18
C CYS A 96 -4.62 -0.55 14.09
N ARG A 97 -4.40 0.73 14.38
CA ARG A 97 -3.86 1.73 13.43
C ARG A 97 -2.70 2.44 14.09
N ASN A 98 -1.55 2.39 13.44
CA ASN A 98 -0.35 3.12 13.85
C ASN A 98 -0.48 4.59 13.48
N HIS A 99 0.11 5.45 14.30
CA HIS A 99 0.32 6.87 14.05
C HIS A 99 1.80 7.21 14.23
N GLU A 100 2.54 7.38 13.13
CA GLU A 100 3.98 7.69 13.14
C GLU A 100 4.22 9.18 13.42
N VAL A 101 3.75 9.68 14.56
CA VAL A 101 3.96 11.06 14.96
C VAL A 101 5.45 11.28 15.28
N ASP A 102 6.10 12.17 14.53
CA ASP A 102 7.49 12.54 14.74
C ASP A 102 7.69 13.39 16.01
N GLY A 103 8.76 13.09 16.75
CA GLY A 103 9.27 13.92 17.86
C GLY A 103 8.75 13.57 19.26
N ASP A 104 9.31 14.26 20.26
CA ASP A 104 8.91 14.09 21.66
C ASP A 104 7.54 14.77 21.90
N GLY A 105 6.65 14.07 22.59
CA GLY A 105 5.35 14.61 22.97
C GLY A 105 4.64 13.78 24.02
N LEU A 106 3.45 14.22 24.43
CA LEU A 106 2.66 13.45 25.39
C LEU A 106 1.95 12.29 24.67
N PRO A 107 1.95 11.09 25.25
CA PRO A 107 1.20 9.96 24.71
C PRO A 107 -0.26 10.29 24.56
N PHE A 108 -0.85 9.83 23.46
CA PHE A 108 -2.28 10.02 23.27
C PHE A 108 -3.08 9.18 24.27
N ALA A 109 -2.57 8.02 24.71
CA ALA A 109 -3.21 7.14 25.70
C ALA A 109 -2.89 7.52 27.16
N ASP A 110 -3.69 7.02 28.10
CA ASP A 110 -3.42 7.19 29.53
C ASP A 110 -2.09 6.55 29.92
N ALA A 111 -1.41 7.11 30.93
CA ALA A 111 -0.07 6.67 31.36
C ALA A 111 0.00 5.17 31.75
N ALA A 112 -1.12 4.57 32.17
CA ALA A 112 -1.18 3.13 32.47
C ALA A 112 -1.08 2.24 31.21
N HIS A 113 -1.31 2.81 30.04
CA HIS A 113 -1.32 2.15 28.73
C HIS A 113 -0.19 2.66 27.82
N SER A 114 0.55 3.68 28.24
CA SER A 114 1.72 4.19 27.52
C SER A 114 2.96 3.40 27.88
N PHE A 115 3.65 2.86 26.87
CA PHE A 115 4.97 2.25 27.07
C PHE A 115 6.05 3.31 27.29
N ASP A 116 6.08 4.34 26.44
CA ASP A 116 6.99 5.48 26.53
C ASP A 116 6.19 6.75 26.88
N PRO A 117 6.48 7.43 28.01
CA PRO A 117 5.81 8.66 28.41
C PRO A 117 6.14 9.88 27.54
N HIS A 118 7.02 9.76 26.56
CA HIS A 118 7.45 10.83 25.64
C HIS A 118 7.09 10.56 24.17
N ALA A 119 6.43 9.43 23.86
CA ALA A 119 5.99 9.12 22.51
C ALA A 119 4.56 9.61 22.28
N ALA A 120 4.38 10.57 21.36
CA ALA A 120 3.05 11.06 20.98
C ALA A 120 2.30 10.16 19.98
N GLY A 121 3.05 9.31 19.27
CA GLY A 121 2.54 8.31 18.33
C GLY A 121 2.29 6.94 18.96
N GLY A 122 2.11 5.92 18.11
CA GLY A 122 1.92 4.52 18.48
C GLY A 122 0.99 3.74 17.57
#